data_AF-A0A8H2XFG6-F1
#
_entry.id   AF-A0A8H2XFG6-F1
#
_cell.length_a   1.000
_cell.length_b   1.000
_cell.length_c   1.000
_cell.angle_alpha   90.00
_cell.angle_beta   90.00
_cell.angle_gamma   90.00
#
_symmetry.space_group_name_H-M   'P 1'
#
loop_
_entity.id
_entity.type
_entity.pdbx_description
1 polymer ?
#
loop_
_entity_poly.entity_id
_entity_poly.type
_entity_poly.pdbx_seq_one_letter_code
_entity_poly.pdbx_strand_id
1 'polypeptide(L)'
;ITKELALLAYTELFELHSEEPKSNYQKWFGTAEQSHLTTVRAQFAKIIQQTTSLQTTRFTYACRLCDFKTGSGQEWMIAYINAALYEKINLCAQFWTQPSYNTGSQAGTLIRAFLQFTEHGRTPDFYITPAEVITLAHQNPERAISNAESYKYL
;
A
#
# COMPACT_ATOMS: atom_id res chain seq x y z
N ILE A 1 8.28 11.30 2.81
CA ILE A 1 8.11 9.96 2.18
C ILE A 1 6.65 9.47 2.21
N THR A 2 6.14 8.77 3.24
CA THR A 2 4.78 8.15 3.19
C THR A 2 3.64 9.15 2.96
N LYS A 3 3.65 10.30 3.65
CA LYS A 3 2.67 11.39 3.46
C LYS A 3 2.66 11.93 2.02
N GLU A 4 3.84 12.18 1.46
CA GLU A 4 3.98 12.79 0.13
C GLU A 4 3.41 11.87 -0.94
N LEU A 5 3.73 10.57 -0.89
CA LEU A 5 3.19 9.61 -1.85
C LEU A 5 1.68 9.45 -1.69
N ALA A 6 1.18 9.35 -0.45
CA ALA A 6 -0.27 9.28 -0.22
C ALA A 6 -1.00 10.52 -0.75
N LEU A 7 -0.39 11.71 -0.66
CA LEU A 7 -0.93 12.95 -1.21
C LEU A 7 -0.90 12.97 -2.75
N LEU A 8 0.19 12.49 -3.36
CA LEU A 8 0.29 12.36 -4.82
C LEU A 8 -0.78 11.41 -5.36
N ALA A 9 -0.91 10.21 -4.78
CA ALA A 9 -1.94 9.24 -5.16
C ALA A 9 -3.36 9.80 -4.93
N TYR A 10 -3.59 10.47 -3.79
CA TYR A 10 -4.88 11.13 -3.53
C TYR A 10 -5.22 12.19 -4.58
N THR A 11 -4.23 12.98 -5.02
CA THR A 11 -4.40 14.01 -6.05
C THR A 11 -4.63 13.38 -7.41
N GLU A 12 -3.85 12.35 -7.80
CA GLU A 12 -4.06 11.60 -9.04
C GLU A 12 -5.50 11.06 -9.11
N LEU A 13 -5.97 10.42 -8.03
CA LEU A 13 -7.35 9.94 -7.95
C LEU A 13 -8.38 11.06 -8.08
N PHE A 14 -8.09 12.27 -7.61
CA PHE A 14 -8.97 13.42 -7.75
C PHE A 14 -9.02 13.96 -9.19
N GLU A 15 -8.04 13.65 -10.05
CA GLU A 15 -8.06 14.04 -11.46
C GLU A 15 -8.74 13.00 -12.36
N LEU A 16 -8.93 11.75 -11.90
CA LEU A 16 -9.58 10.65 -12.64
C LEU A 16 -11.09 10.82 -12.91
N HIS A 17 -11.64 12.02 -12.76
CA HIS A 17 -13.01 12.33 -13.18
C HIS A 17 -13.14 12.49 -14.71
N SER A 18 -12.04 12.45 -15.45
CA SER A 18 -12.01 12.37 -16.92
C SER A 18 -11.81 10.91 -17.35
N GLU A 19 -12.52 10.47 -18.41
CA GLU A 19 -12.52 9.10 -18.95
C GLU A 19 -11.18 8.66 -19.60
N GLU A 20 -10.05 8.85 -18.92
CA GLU A 20 -8.71 8.47 -19.40
C GLU A 20 -8.48 6.95 -19.21
N PRO A 21 -8.43 6.13 -20.29
CA PRO A 21 -8.48 4.67 -20.22
C PRO A 21 -7.17 3.97 -19.82
N LYS A 22 -6.20 4.69 -19.22
CA LYS A 22 -4.85 4.16 -18.89
C LYS A 22 -4.26 4.75 -17.61
N SER A 23 -5.07 5.09 -16.62
CA SER A 23 -4.55 5.54 -15.33
C SER A 23 -3.92 4.39 -14.54
N ASN A 24 -2.91 4.69 -13.70
CA ASN A 24 -2.33 3.69 -12.78
C ASN A 24 -3.42 3.07 -11.90
N TYR A 25 -4.49 3.81 -11.61
CA TYR A 25 -5.67 3.30 -10.93
C TYR A 25 -6.24 2.04 -11.58
N GLN A 26 -6.57 2.07 -12.88
CA GLN A 26 -7.21 0.93 -13.54
C GLN A 26 -6.33 -0.32 -13.52
N LYS A 27 -5.01 -0.14 -13.57
CA LYS A 27 -4.03 -1.22 -13.51
C LYS A 27 -4.04 -1.95 -12.16
N TRP A 28 -4.25 -1.25 -11.06
CA TRP A 28 -4.11 -1.79 -9.70
C TRP A 28 -5.43 -2.01 -8.96
N PHE A 29 -6.50 -1.33 -9.41
CA PHE A 29 -7.82 -1.35 -8.79
C PHE A 29 -8.96 -1.73 -9.74
N GLY A 30 -8.71 -1.78 -11.05
CA GLY A 30 -9.72 -2.15 -12.03
C GLY A 30 -10.67 -1.01 -12.38
N THR A 31 -11.92 -1.32 -12.70
CA THR A 31 -12.90 -0.33 -13.17
C THR A 31 -13.06 0.83 -12.19
N ALA A 32 -12.95 2.06 -12.70
CA ALA A 32 -13.02 3.32 -11.96
C ALA A 32 -14.47 3.78 -11.71
N GLU A 33 -15.28 2.93 -11.09
CA GLU A 33 -16.61 3.32 -10.64
C GLU A 33 -16.51 4.35 -9.50
N GLN A 34 -17.49 5.26 -9.43
CA GLN A 34 -17.48 6.35 -8.45
C GLN A 34 -17.39 5.84 -7.00
N SER A 35 -18.03 4.71 -6.69
CA SER A 35 -17.96 4.01 -5.40
C SER A 35 -16.55 3.55 -5.09
N HIS A 36 -15.88 2.88 -6.03
CA HIS A 36 -14.51 2.39 -5.87
C HIS A 36 -13.52 3.55 -5.65
N LEU A 37 -13.61 4.59 -6.49
CA LEU A 37 -12.78 5.79 -6.35
C LEU A 37 -12.97 6.45 -4.99
N THR A 38 -14.21 6.51 -4.50
CA THR A 38 -14.53 7.05 -3.18
C THR A 38 -13.87 6.25 -2.06
N THR A 39 -13.94 4.91 -2.13
CA THR A 39 -13.28 4.03 -1.15
C THR A 39 -11.77 4.19 -1.16
N VAL A 40 -11.13 4.19 -2.33
CA VAL A 40 -9.68 4.33 -2.45
C VAL A 40 -9.22 5.71 -1.97
N ARG A 41 -9.93 6.79 -2.33
CA ARG A 41 -9.65 8.15 -1.83
C ARG A 41 -9.79 8.24 -0.31
N ALA A 42 -10.84 7.64 0.26
CA ALA A 42 -11.05 7.64 1.71
C ALA A 42 -9.90 6.94 2.45
N GLN A 43 -9.39 5.82 1.90
CA GLN A 43 -8.22 5.14 2.45
C GLN A 43 -6.96 6.02 2.41
N PHE A 44 -6.65 6.65 1.27
CA PHE A 44 -5.51 7.58 1.20
C PHE A 44 -5.67 8.79 2.11
N ALA A 45 -6.87 9.37 2.22
CA ALA A 45 -7.15 10.47 3.15
C ALA A 45 -6.89 10.05 4.61
N LYS A 46 -7.29 8.84 5.00
CA LYS A 46 -7.02 8.28 6.32
C LYS A 46 -5.52 8.10 6.57
N ILE A 47 -4.77 7.57 5.59
CA ILE A 47 -3.30 7.47 5.66
C ILE A 47 -2.67 8.86 5.83
N ILE A 48 -3.09 9.85 5.05
CA ILE A 48 -2.57 11.22 5.14
C ILE A 48 -2.85 11.79 6.53
N GLN A 49 -4.08 11.68 7.03
CA GLN A 49 -4.46 12.19 8.34
C GLN A 49 -3.60 11.57 9.45
N GLN A 50 -3.41 10.26 9.43
CA GLN A 50 -2.67 9.54 10.46
C GLN A 50 -1.16 9.77 10.37
N THR A 51 -0.60 9.90 9.17
CA THR A 51 0.83 10.19 8.98
C THR A 51 1.18 11.67 9.21
N THR A 52 0.20 12.58 9.25
CA THR A 52 0.40 14.02 9.49
C THR A 52 0.06 14.47 10.90
N SER A 53 -0.79 13.74 11.62
CA SER A 53 -1.18 14.10 12.97
C SER A 53 -0.01 13.94 13.95
N LEU A 54 0.48 15.07 14.48
CA LEU A 54 1.56 15.14 15.47
C LEU A 54 1.21 14.45 16.80
N GLN A 55 -0.07 14.15 17.04
CA GLN A 55 -0.56 13.55 18.28
C GLN A 55 -0.71 12.02 18.22
N THR A 56 -0.73 11.39 17.03
CA THR A 56 -1.28 10.02 16.92
C THR A 56 -0.33 8.96 16.39
N THR A 57 0.83 9.27 15.82
CA THR A 57 1.60 8.21 15.16
C THR A 57 3.11 8.45 15.16
N ARG A 58 3.86 7.62 15.89
CA ARG A 58 5.32 7.50 15.79
C ARG A 58 5.65 6.10 15.32
N PHE A 59 5.61 5.88 14.01
CA PHE A 59 6.05 4.60 13.45
C PHE A 59 7.48 4.32 13.86
N THR A 60 7.68 3.11 14.40
CA THR A 60 9.00 2.58 14.65
C THR A 60 9.39 1.70 13.48
N TYR A 61 10.39 2.14 12.71
CA TYR A 61 10.96 1.34 11.64
C TYR A 61 12.10 0.50 12.22
N ALA A 62 11.91 -0.81 12.24
CA ALA A 62 12.96 -1.74 12.59
C ALA A 62 13.72 -2.13 11.32
N CYS A 63 14.96 -1.67 11.21
CA CYS A 63 15.83 -1.92 10.06
C CYS A 63 16.62 -3.23 10.17
N ARG A 64 16.23 -4.15 11.06
CA ARG A 64 16.89 -5.45 11.17
C ARG A 64 16.56 -6.24 9.91
N LEU A 65 17.58 -6.81 9.26
CA LEU A 65 17.38 -7.78 8.19
C LEU A 65 16.36 -8.80 8.69
N CYS A 66 15.25 -8.92 7.97
CA CYS A 66 14.25 -9.94 8.25
C CYS A 66 15.00 -11.27 8.31
N ASP A 67 15.10 -11.84 9.52
CA ASP A 67 15.77 -13.11 9.79
C ASP A 67 14.88 -14.21 9.20
N PHE A 68 14.83 -14.28 7.88
CA PHE A 68 14.32 -15.44 7.19
C PHE A 68 15.33 -16.53 7.50
N LYS A 69 14.93 -17.50 8.33
CA LYS A 69 15.69 -18.76 8.40
C LYS A 69 15.79 -19.25 6.97
N THR A 70 17.00 -19.22 6.42
CA THR A 70 17.33 -19.65 5.07
C THR A 70 16.53 -20.91 4.72
N GLY A 71 15.71 -20.82 3.65
CA GLY A 71 14.78 -21.89 3.24
C GLY A 71 13.29 -21.65 3.52
N SER A 72 12.88 -20.54 4.15
CA SER A 72 11.45 -20.28 4.44
C SER A 72 10.62 -19.66 3.30
N GLY A 73 11.17 -19.46 2.09
CA GLY A 73 10.42 -19.04 0.90
C GLY A 73 9.87 -17.60 0.93
N GLN A 74 10.44 -16.71 1.75
CA GLN A 74 9.96 -15.33 1.94
C GLN A 74 10.93 -14.25 1.43
N GLU A 75 11.83 -14.60 0.51
CA GLU A 75 12.80 -13.65 -0.08
C GLU A 75 12.14 -12.48 -0.83
N TRP A 76 10.87 -12.64 -1.23
CA TRP A 76 10.04 -11.60 -1.85
C TRP A 76 9.51 -10.55 -0.86
N MET A 77 9.59 -10.82 0.46
CA MET A 77 9.00 -9.94 1.46
C MET A 77 9.85 -8.68 1.64
N ILE A 78 9.24 -7.53 1.37
CA ILE A 78 9.91 -6.22 1.42
C ILE A 78 9.79 -5.59 2.82
N ALA A 79 8.63 -5.72 3.46
CA ALA A 79 8.39 -5.29 4.84
C ALA A 79 7.20 -6.04 5.44
N TYR A 80 7.11 -6.08 6.77
CA TYR A 80 5.93 -6.62 7.48
C TYR A 80 5.67 -5.88 8.79
N ILE A 81 4.41 -5.87 9.23
CA ILE A 81 4.04 -5.31 10.53
C ILE A 81 4.18 -6.36 11.63
N ASN A 82 4.58 -5.94 12.82
CA ASN A 82 4.44 -6.81 14.00
C ASN A 82 3.05 -6.57 14.61
N ALA A 83 2.14 -7.53 14.46
CA ALA A 83 0.77 -7.41 14.99
C ALA A 83 0.70 -7.26 16.53
N ALA A 84 1.74 -7.65 17.26
CA ALA A 84 1.82 -7.52 18.72
C ALA A 84 2.44 -6.20 19.20
N LEU A 85 3.06 -5.42 18.30
CA LEU A 85 3.68 -4.13 18.62
C LEU A 85 3.06 -3.05 17.74
N TYR A 86 2.23 -2.22 18.36
CA TYR A 86 1.59 -1.08 17.74
C TYR A 86 2.63 -0.21 17.00
N GLU A 87 2.32 0.17 15.76
CA GLU A 87 3.12 1.07 14.91
C GLU A 87 4.55 0.61 14.54
N LYS A 88 4.88 -0.68 14.69
CA LYS A 88 6.20 -1.20 14.29
C LYS A 88 6.19 -1.87 12.91
N ILE A 89 6.96 -1.30 11.99
CA ILE A 89 7.19 -1.85 10.64
C ILE A 89 8.62 -2.40 10.58
N ASN A 90 8.77 -3.69 10.22
CA ASN A 90 10.08 -4.31 10.01
C ASN A 90 10.43 -4.23 8.52
N LEU A 91 11.59 -3.64 8.21
CA LEU A 91 12.07 -3.40 6.86
C LEU A 91 13.09 -4.46 6.47
N CYS A 92 12.81 -5.24 5.43
CA CYS A 92 13.68 -6.31 4.96
C CYS A 92 14.78 -5.78 4.02
N ALA A 93 15.73 -6.63 3.65
CA ALA A 93 16.83 -6.25 2.74
C ALA A 93 16.32 -5.65 1.42
N GLN A 94 15.30 -6.25 0.82
CA GLN A 94 14.70 -5.81 -0.44
C GLN A 94 14.04 -4.43 -0.35
N PHE A 95 13.72 -3.92 0.84
CA PHE A 95 13.22 -2.54 0.99
C PHE A 95 14.24 -1.53 0.49
N TRP A 96 15.52 -1.75 0.83
CA TRP A 96 16.60 -0.82 0.52
C TRP A 96 17.00 -0.82 -0.96
N THR A 97 16.58 -1.84 -1.73
CA THR A 97 16.81 -1.94 -3.18
C THR A 97 15.69 -1.29 -3.99
N GLN A 98 14.53 -1.03 -3.39
CA GLN A 98 13.42 -0.37 -4.09
C GLN A 98 13.70 1.12 -4.29
N PRO A 99 13.16 1.74 -5.37
CA PRO A 99 13.19 3.18 -5.51
C PRO A 99 12.46 3.85 -4.35
N SER A 100 12.83 5.09 -4.01
CA SER A 100 12.20 5.81 -2.89
C SER A 100 10.72 6.14 -3.15
N TYR A 101 10.36 6.39 -4.42
CA TYR A 101 9.03 6.81 -4.87
C TYR A 101 8.62 6.06 -6.15
N ASN A 102 7.36 6.24 -6.57
CA ASN A 102 6.68 5.55 -7.69
C ASN A 102 6.24 4.11 -7.40
N THR A 103 5.67 3.44 -8.40
CA THR A 103 5.14 2.07 -8.33
C THR A 103 6.15 1.09 -7.73
N GLY A 104 5.74 0.39 -6.67
CA GLY A 104 6.56 -0.64 -6.03
C GLY A 104 7.69 -0.11 -5.13
N SER A 105 7.68 1.20 -4.84
CA SER A 105 8.71 1.87 -4.05
C SER A 105 8.75 1.51 -2.56
N GLN A 106 9.78 2.02 -1.89
CA GLN A 106 9.85 2.12 -0.44
C GLN A 106 8.61 2.79 0.13
N ALA A 107 8.21 3.95 -0.41
CA ALA A 107 7.02 4.67 0.05
C ALA A 107 5.74 3.83 -0.12
N GLY A 108 5.54 3.19 -1.28
CA GLY A 108 4.39 2.31 -1.51
C GLY A 108 4.38 1.10 -0.56
N THR A 109 5.56 0.55 -0.25
CA THR A 109 5.71 -0.54 0.72
C THR A 109 5.27 -0.11 2.12
N LEU A 110 5.56 1.13 2.51
CA LEU A 110 5.10 1.70 3.78
C LEU A 110 3.58 1.92 3.80
N ILE A 111 2.98 2.36 2.68
CA ILE A 111 1.53 2.50 2.54
C ILE A 111 0.82 1.15 2.73
N ARG A 112 1.29 0.09 2.03
CA ARG A 112 0.75 -1.26 2.20
C ARG A 112 0.89 -1.75 3.64
N ALA A 113 2.06 -1.59 4.25
CA ALA A 113 2.28 -1.99 5.64
C ALA A 113 1.33 -1.25 6.60
N PHE A 114 1.11 0.04 6.35
CA PHE A 114 0.19 0.86 7.14
C PHE A 114 -1.24 0.30 7.12
N LEU A 115 -1.75 -0.06 5.94
CA LEU A 115 -3.10 -0.60 5.79
C LEU A 115 -3.34 -1.91 6.56
N GLN A 116 -2.28 -2.65 6.89
CA GLN A 116 -2.38 -3.92 7.61
C GLN A 116 -2.56 -3.77 9.13
N PHE A 117 -2.32 -2.59 9.71
CA PHE A 117 -2.53 -2.39 11.14
C PHE A 117 -4.03 -2.49 11.49
N THR A 118 -4.34 -3.10 12.65
CA THR A 118 -5.72 -3.27 13.12
C THR A 118 -6.46 -1.93 13.24
N GLU A 119 -5.82 -0.89 13.78
CA GLU A 119 -6.36 0.47 13.87
C GLU A 119 -6.69 1.09 12.50
N HIS A 120 -6.15 0.53 11.42
CA HIS A 120 -6.30 1.05 10.06
C HIS A 120 -7.31 0.26 9.24
N GLY A 121 -7.89 -0.79 9.80
CA GLY A 121 -8.90 -1.65 9.17
C GLY A 121 -8.37 -3.03 8.80
N ARG A 122 -7.07 -3.29 9.04
CA ARG A 122 -6.42 -4.59 8.78
C ARG A 122 -6.70 -5.09 7.36
N THR A 123 -6.50 -4.21 6.38
CA THR A 123 -6.67 -4.55 4.97
C THR A 123 -5.73 -5.71 4.62
N PRO A 124 -6.25 -6.86 4.16
CA PRO A 124 -5.42 -8.02 3.88
C PRO A 124 -4.63 -7.85 2.58
N ASP A 125 -3.58 -8.66 2.44
CA ASP A 125 -2.99 -8.96 1.13
C ASP A 125 -3.68 -10.22 0.58
N PHE A 126 -4.68 -10.07 -0.29
CA PHE A 126 -5.29 -11.19 -1.00
C PHE A 126 -4.34 -11.76 -2.05
N TYR A 127 -3.54 -10.89 -2.66
CA TYR A 127 -2.55 -11.19 -3.68
C TYR A 127 -1.38 -10.23 -3.53
N ILE A 128 -0.16 -10.71 -3.82
CA ILE A 128 1.06 -10.03 -3.39
C ILE A 128 1.95 -9.66 -4.58
N THR A 129 1.98 -10.49 -5.63
CA THR A 129 2.83 -10.18 -6.78
C THR A 129 2.14 -9.17 -7.71
N PRO A 130 2.90 -8.31 -8.42
CA PRO A 130 2.32 -7.38 -9.39
C PRO A 130 1.38 -8.06 -10.41
N ALA A 131 1.75 -9.25 -10.89
CA ALA A 131 0.96 -9.99 -11.86
C ALA A 131 -0.38 -10.46 -11.28
N GLU A 132 -0.37 -10.96 -10.04
CA GLU A 132 -1.61 -11.36 -9.35
C GLU A 132 -2.49 -10.15 -9.03
N VAL A 133 -1.92 -9.02 -8.62
CA VAL A 133 -2.67 -7.81 -8.31
C VAL A 133 -3.32 -7.22 -9.56
N ILE A 134 -2.61 -7.19 -10.70
CA ILE A 134 -3.20 -6.78 -11.99
C ILE A 134 -4.34 -7.73 -12.39
N THR A 135 -4.14 -9.04 -12.20
CA THR A 135 -5.17 -10.04 -12.48
C THR A 135 -6.39 -9.84 -11.58
N LEU A 136 -6.17 -9.56 -10.29
CA LEU A 136 -7.21 -9.26 -9.32
C LEU A 136 -7.99 -8.00 -9.72
N ALA A 137 -7.30 -6.93 -10.09
CA ALA A 137 -7.91 -5.68 -10.55
C ALA A 137 -8.83 -5.91 -11.75
N HIS A 138 -8.41 -6.75 -12.69
CA HIS A 138 -9.22 -7.11 -13.86
C HIS A 138 -10.41 -8.01 -13.50
N GLN A 139 -10.24 -8.98 -12.61
CA GLN A 139 -11.25 -10.01 -12.33
C GLN A 139 -12.25 -9.60 -11.24
N ASN A 140 -11.83 -8.81 -10.26
CA ASN A 140 -12.61 -8.45 -9.10
C ASN A 140 -12.15 -7.09 -8.52
N PRO A 141 -12.58 -5.97 -9.12
CA PRO A 141 -12.27 -4.62 -8.65
C PRO A 141 -12.63 -4.37 -7.17
N GLU A 142 -13.77 -4.90 -6.71
CA GLU A 142 -14.21 -4.80 -5.31
C GLU A 142 -13.21 -5.42 -4.33
N ARG A 143 -12.63 -6.57 -4.70
CA ARG A 143 -11.56 -7.18 -3.92
C ARG A 143 -10.24 -6.44 -4.10
N ALA A 144 -9.98 -5.84 -5.26
CA ALA A 144 -8.77 -5.06 -5.53
C ALA A 144 -8.68 -3.79 -4.66
N ILE A 145 -9.79 -3.06 -4.48
CA ILE A 145 -9.85 -1.92 -3.55
C ILE A 145 -9.78 -2.33 -2.07
N SER A 146 -9.89 -3.62 -1.78
CA SER A 146 -9.74 -4.19 -0.43
C SER A 146 -8.41 -4.93 -0.24
N ASN A 147 -7.48 -4.83 -1.20
CA ASN A 147 -6.19 -5.50 -1.18
C ASN A 147 -5.08 -4.50 -0.86
N ALA A 148 -4.37 -4.65 0.26
CA ALA A 148 -3.36 -3.68 0.68
C ALA A 148 -2.20 -3.55 -0.33
N GLU A 149 -1.82 -4.65 -0.98
CA GLU A 149 -0.80 -4.64 -2.03
C GLU A 149 -1.19 -3.79 -3.25
N SER A 150 -2.48 -3.64 -3.57
CA SER A 150 -2.91 -2.75 -4.67
C SER A 150 -2.50 -1.29 -4.43
N TYR A 151 -2.58 -0.84 -3.18
CA TYR A 151 -2.20 0.51 -2.77
C TYR A 151 -0.69 0.76 -2.79
N LYS A 152 0.15 -0.27 -2.80
CA LYS A 152 1.61 -0.11 -2.93
C LYS A 152 2.02 0.38 -4.32
N TYR A 153 1.20 0.10 -5.33
CA TYR A 153 1.58 0.28 -6.73
C TYR A 153 0.96 1.51 -7.40
N LEU A 154 -0.05 2.12 -6.77
CA LEU A 154 -0.57 3.44 -7.11
C LEU A 154 0.39 4.52 -6.59
#